data_AF-A0AAP0IT64-F1
#
_entry.id   AF-A0AAP0IT64-F1
#
_cell.length_a   1.000
_cell.length_b   1.000
_cell.length_c   1.000
_cell.angle_alpha   90.00
_cell.angle_beta   90.00
_cell.angle_gamma   90.00
#
_symmetry.space_group_name_H-M   'P 1'
#
loop_
_entity.id
_entity.type
_entity.pdbx_description
1 polymer ?
#
loop_
_entity_poly.entity_id
_entity_poly.type
_entity_poly.pdbx_seq_one_letter_code
_entity_poly.pdbx_strand_id
1 'polypeptide(L)'
;MAMATTAALLLAFLLATPMALAVDHKVGDDSGWDQGVNYDNWAKGKTFQVGDNLLFSYGGSHSVDVVSQSDYTSCNTGNAITTYTGGSNTVKLDKEGAMYFVCPAFGHCQGGMKLAVTVSAASTTPSGGSPPSTTTPPSSSSPNGPSSPTTPNSPPSSPTPKPSSASTMNGMMGLVVLGASMAIVGLMG
;
A
#
# COMPACT_ATOMS: atom_id res chain seq x y z
N MET A 1 48.48 -10.40 -28.46
CA MET A 1 47.85 -10.67 -27.14
C MET A 1 47.14 -9.45 -26.54
N ALA A 2 47.63 -8.21 -26.70
CA ALA A 2 47.01 -7.01 -26.11
C ALA A 2 45.56 -6.68 -26.56
N MET A 3 45.15 -7.06 -27.79
CA MET A 3 43.78 -6.81 -28.28
C MET A 3 42.74 -7.79 -27.71
N ALA A 4 43.15 -9.00 -27.34
CA ALA A 4 42.25 -10.00 -26.77
C ALA A 4 41.91 -9.68 -25.31
N THR A 5 42.86 -9.10 -24.59
CA THR A 5 42.69 -8.69 -23.18
C THR A 5 41.78 -7.45 -23.05
N THR A 6 41.86 -6.49 -23.98
CA THR A 6 40.98 -5.32 -23.97
C THR A 6 39.54 -5.67 -24.34
N ALA A 7 39.35 -6.55 -25.33
CA ALA A 7 38.02 -7.06 -25.68
C ALA A 7 37.38 -7.86 -24.54
N ALA A 8 38.16 -8.70 -23.84
CA ALA A 8 37.68 -9.47 -22.69
C ALA A 8 37.31 -8.58 -21.49
N LEU A 9 38.10 -7.52 -21.21
CA LEU A 9 37.82 -6.57 -20.13
C LEU A 9 36.57 -5.71 -20.40
N LEU A 10 36.37 -5.27 -21.65
CA LEU A 10 35.17 -4.53 -22.05
C LEU A 10 33.91 -5.41 -21.99
N LEU A 11 34.00 -6.68 -22.40
CA LEU A 11 32.89 -7.62 -22.32
C LEU A 11 32.53 -7.98 -20.86
N ALA A 12 33.55 -8.11 -19.99
CA ALA A 12 33.34 -8.32 -18.55
C ALA A 12 32.70 -7.10 -17.87
N PHE A 13 33.04 -5.88 -18.27
CA PHE A 13 32.40 -4.65 -17.76
C PHE A 13 30.94 -4.53 -18.20
N LEU A 14 30.61 -4.96 -19.43
CA LEU A 14 29.25 -4.91 -19.95
C LEU A 14 28.30 -5.91 -19.27
N LEU A 15 28.83 -7.04 -18.78
CA LEU A 15 28.08 -8.06 -18.03
C LEU A 15 27.95 -7.75 -16.52
N ALA A 16 28.73 -6.78 -16.01
CA ALA A 16 28.75 -6.43 -14.58
C ALA A 16 27.81 -5.27 -14.21
N THR A 17 27.05 -4.72 -15.16
CA THR A 17 26.06 -3.69 -14.86
C THR A 17 24.82 -4.33 -14.21
N PRO A 18 24.46 -3.96 -12.97
CA PRO A 18 23.20 -4.39 -12.41
C PRO A 18 22.08 -3.80 -13.27
N MET A 19 21.26 -4.66 -13.86
CA MET A 19 20.02 -4.23 -14.50
C MET A 19 19.10 -3.73 -13.39
N ALA A 20 18.92 -2.41 -13.29
CA ALA A 20 17.83 -1.84 -12.51
C ALA A 20 16.53 -2.21 -13.21
N LEU A 21 15.87 -3.28 -12.75
CA LEU A 21 14.57 -3.71 -13.25
C LEU A 21 13.49 -2.93 -12.49
N ALA A 22 12.64 -2.23 -13.23
CA ALA A 22 11.42 -1.65 -12.69
C ALA A 22 10.49 -2.76 -12.18
N VAL A 23 9.96 -2.63 -10.96
CA VAL A 23 9.00 -3.58 -10.39
C VAL A 23 7.58 -3.11 -10.66
N ASP A 24 6.74 -4.02 -11.15
CA ASP A 24 5.32 -3.81 -11.34
C ASP A 24 4.54 -4.30 -10.11
N HIS A 25 3.99 -3.37 -9.33
CA HIS A 25 3.17 -3.65 -8.16
C HIS A 25 1.68 -3.66 -8.54
N LYS A 26 1.07 -4.84 -8.61
CA LYS A 26 -0.39 -4.98 -8.79
C LYS A 26 -1.11 -4.54 -7.53
N VAL A 27 -1.81 -3.41 -7.60
CA VAL A 27 -2.52 -2.84 -6.44
C VAL A 27 -3.66 -3.75 -6.02
N GLY A 28 -3.64 -4.21 -4.76
CA GLY A 28 -4.61 -5.17 -4.23
C GLY A 28 -4.39 -6.62 -4.68
N ASP A 29 -3.26 -6.92 -5.35
CA ASP A 29 -2.92 -8.24 -5.89
C ASP A 29 -4.09 -8.82 -6.72
N ASP A 30 -4.58 -10.02 -6.41
CA ASP A 30 -5.69 -10.65 -7.16
C ASP A 30 -7.05 -9.96 -6.95
N SER A 31 -7.20 -9.18 -5.86
CA SER A 31 -8.44 -8.43 -5.59
C SER A 31 -8.54 -7.15 -6.41
N GLY A 32 -7.40 -6.63 -6.89
CA GLY A 32 -7.35 -5.39 -7.65
C GLY A 32 -7.74 -4.15 -6.83
N TRP A 33 -8.12 -3.09 -7.55
CA TRP A 33 -8.58 -1.83 -6.99
C TRP A 33 -10.11 -1.86 -6.82
N ASP A 34 -10.57 -2.36 -5.68
CA ASP A 34 -11.98 -2.49 -5.29
C ASP A 34 -12.24 -2.09 -3.81
N GLN A 35 -13.51 -2.00 -3.43
CA GLN A 35 -13.96 -1.83 -2.05
C GLN A 35 -13.75 -3.11 -1.23
N GLY A 36 -13.59 -2.96 0.09
CA GLY A 36 -13.37 -4.09 1.01
C GLY A 36 -11.94 -4.64 1.02
N VAL A 37 -11.05 -4.12 0.17
CA VAL A 37 -9.61 -4.44 0.17
C VAL A 37 -8.88 -3.57 1.20
N ASN A 38 -8.02 -4.19 2.01
CA ASN A 38 -7.18 -3.46 2.97
C ASN A 38 -5.84 -3.06 2.32
N TYR A 39 -5.81 -1.87 1.69
CA TYR A 39 -4.62 -1.38 0.99
C TYR A 39 -3.44 -1.06 1.91
N ASP A 40 -3.69 -0.66 3.16
CA ASP A 40 -2.62 -0.49 4.15
C ASP A 40 -1.90 -1.81 4.40
N ASN A 41 -2.67 -2.90 4.56
CA ASN A 41 -2.10 -4.23 4.73
C ASN A 41 -1.42 -4.73 3.45
N TRP A 42 -2.00 -4.45 2.28
CA TRP A 42 -1.37 -4.77 0.99
C TRP A 42 -0.02 -4.05 0.84
N ALA A 43 0.07 -2.78 1.23
CA ALA A 43 1.31 -2.01 1.11
C ALA A 43 2.39 -2.42 2.14
N LYS A 44 2.04 -3.08 3.24
CA LYS A 44 3.00 -3.49 4.27
C LYS A 44 4.08 -4.41 3.71
N GLY A 45 5.34 -4.07 4.00
CA GLY A 45 6.50 -4.85 3.58
C GLY A 45 6.87 -4.71 2.10
N LYS A 46 6.08 -3.99 1.30
CA LYS A 46 6.45 -3.63 -0.08
C LYS A 46 7.38 -2.42 -0.04
N THR A 47 8.36 -2.43 -0.94
CA THR A 47 9.26 -1.29 -1.17
C THR A 47 8.93 -0.72 -2.53
N PHE A 48 8.64 0.58 -2.57
CA PHE A 48 8.34 1.31 -3.78
C PHE A 48 9.53 2.21 -4.10
N GLN A 49 10.12 2.05 -5.29
CA GLN A 49 11.30 2.82 -5.69
C GLN A 49 11.02 3.66 -6.93
N VAL A 50 11.83 4.70 -7.12
CA VAL A 50 11.81 5.44 -8.38
C VAL A 50 12.09 4.48 -9.54
N GLY A 51 11.21 4.49 -10.54
CA GLY A 51 11.25 3.60 -11.71
C GLY A 51 10.25 2.44 -11.64
N ASP A 52 9.71 2.12 -10.47
CA ASP A 52 8.64 1.12 -10.31
C ASP A 52 7.30 1.61 -10.87
N ASN A 53 6.35 0.69 -11.00
CA ASN A 53 4.98 0.99 -11.44
C ASN A 53 3.94 0.48 -10.44
N LEU A 54 2.84 1.23 -10.28
CA LEU A 54 1.60 0.74 -9.68
C LEU A 54 0.61 0.39 -10.78
N LEU A 55 0.15 -0.87 -10.79
CA LEU A 55 -0.81 -1.38 -11.75
C LEU A 55 -2.17 -1.46 -11.07
N PHE A 56 -3.08 -0.56 -11.46
CA PHE A 56 -4.46 -0.54 -10.99
C PHE A 56 -5.35 -1.26 -12.00
N SER A 57 -6.14 -2.23 -11.55
CA SER A 57 -7.19 -2.88 -12.34
C SER A 57 -8.49 -2.87 -11.56
N TYR A 58 -9.59 -2.45 -12.19
CA TYR A 58 -10.86 -2.16 -11.51
C TYR A 58 -12.06 -2.18 -12.47
N GLY A 59 -13.25 -2.39 -11.90
CA GLY A 59 -14.53 -2.33 -12.62
C GLY A 59 -14.94 -0.91 -13.04
N GLY A 60 -15.95 -0.80 -13.91
CA GLY A 60 -16.39 0.48 -14.48
C GLY A 60 -16.99 1.49 -13.49
N SER A 61 -17.30 1.07 -12.26
CA SER A 61 -17.74 1.94 -11.15
C SER A 61 -16.59 2.65 -10.43
N HIS A 62 -15.34 2.41 -10.82
CA HIS A 62 -14.16 2.92 -10.15
C HIS A 62 -13.28 3.74 -11.07
N SER A 63 -12.50 4.61 -10.44
CA SER A 63 -11.37 5.33 -11.01
C SER A 63 -10.30 5.51 -9.94
N VAL A 64 -9.16 6.05 -10.34
CA VAL A 64 -8.03 6.34 -9.45
C VAL A 64 -7.70 7.81 -9.59
N ASP A 65 -7.81 8.56 -8.50
CA ASP A 65 -7.35 9.94 -8.42
C ASP A 65 -6.07 10.01 -7.59
N VAL A 66 -5.06 10.69 -8.13
CA VAL A 66 -3.88 11.13 -7.39
C VAL A 66 -4.22 12.45 -6.71
N VAL A 67 -4.00 12.52 -5.40
CA VAL A 67 -4.43 13.66 -4.58
C VAL A 67 -3.34 14.12 -3.62
N SER A 68 -3.55 15.28 -3.00
CA SER A 68 -2.70 15.74 -1.89
C SER A 68 -2.91 14.88 -0.63
N GLN A 69 -1.98 14.96 0.33
CA GLN A 69 -2.13 14.26 1.61
C GLN A 69 -3.39 14.72 2.38
N SER A 70 -3.71 16.02 2.34
CA SER A 70 -4.91 16.55 3.00
C SER A 70 -6.17 15.98 2.37
N ASP A 71 -6.23 15.96 1.04
CA ASP A 71 -7.39 15.44 0.30
C ASP A 71 -7.55 13.92 0.47
N TYR A 72 -6.44 13.16 0.54
CA TYR A 72 -6.46 11.75 0.91
C TYR A 72 -7.01 11.50 2.31
N THR A 73 -6.63 12.35 3.27
CA THR A 73 -7.05 12.21 4.66
C THR A 73 -8.54 12.52 4.81
N SER A 74 -9.01 13.60 4.17
CA SER A 74 -10.41 14.02 4.21
C SER A 74 -11.31 13.31 3.18
N CYS A 75 -10.74 12.47 2.31
CA CYS A 75 -11.41 11.94 1.13
C CYS A 75 -12.07 13.03 0.26
N ASN A 76 -11.37 14.15 0.07
CA ASN A 76 -11.81 15.19 -0.84
C ASN A 76 -11.38 14.85 -2.27
N THR A 77 -12.37 14.62 -3.14
CA THR A 77 -12.16 14.15 -4.52
C THR A 77 -12.41 15.26 -5.54
N GLY A 78 -12.67 16.50 -5.08
CA GLY A 78 -12.89 17.65 -5.96
C GLY A 78 -11.60 18.29 -6.51
N ASN A 79 -10.44 17.92 -5.95
CA ASN A 79 -9.14 18.56 -6.24
C ASN A 79 -8.10 17.55 -6.74
N ALA A 80 -8.51 16.61 -7.61
CA ALA A 80 -7.60 15.62 -8.16
C ALA A 80 -6.43 16.28 -8.91
N ILE A 81 -5.20 15.84 -8.62
CA ILE A 81 -3.99 16.24 -9.34
C ILE A 81 -3.97 15.52 -10.71
N THR A 82 -4.39 14.26 -10.72
CA THR A 82 -4.48 13.43 -11.93
C THR A 82 -5.55 12.37 -11.73
N THR A 83 -6.33 12.08 -12.77
CA THR A 83 -7.41 11.08 -12.74
C THR A 83 -7.16 10.03 -13.81
N TYR A 84 -7.31 8.76 -13.43
CA TYR A 84 -7.22 7.59 -14.30
C TYR A 84 -8.57 6.86 -14.37
N THR A 85 -9.03 6.57 -15.58
CA THR A 85 -10.31 5.88 -15.87
C THR A 85 -10.07 4.75 -16.87
N GLY A 86 -11.11 3.96 -17.21
CA GLY A 86 -10.99 2.90 -18.23
C GLY A 86 -10.64 1.51 -17.70
N GLY A 87 -10.65 1.31 -16.38
CA GLY A 87 -10.61 -0.02 -15.75
C GLY A 87 -9.23 -0.69 -15.60
N SER A 88 -8.20 -0.20 -16.30
CA SER A 88 -6.82 -0.65 -16.08
C SER A 88 -5.83 0.47 -16.40
N ASN A 89 -4.98 0.82 -15.43
CA ASN A 89 -4.02 1.91 -15.58
C ASN A 89 -2.68 1.58 -14.91
N THR A 90 -1.60 2.09 -15.50
CA THR A 90 -0.25 2.01 -14.94
C THR A 90 0.18 3.40 -14.50
N VAL A 91 0.50 3.55 -13.22
CA VAL A 91 1.07 4.78 -12.66
C VAL A 91 2.56 4.57 -12.42
N LYS A 92 3.38 5.41 -13.04
CA LYS A 92 4.84 5.37 -12.85
C LYS A 92 5.24 6.08 -11.57
N LEU A 93 6.17 5.50 -10.83
CA LEU A 93 6.77 6.11 -9.65
C LEU A 93 8.05 6.84 -10.07
N ASP A 94 7.90 8.04 -10.64
CA ASP A 94 9.03 8.78 -11.25
C ASP A 94 9.76 9.73 -10.28
N LYS A 95 9.23 9.91 -9.06
CA LYS A 95 9.79 10.83 -8.06
C LYS A 95 9.72 10.22 -6.67
N GLU A 96 10.72 10.54 -5.86
CA GLU A 96 10.73 10.20 -4.44
C GLU A 96 9.63 10.96 -3.69
N GLY A 97 9.20 10.37 -2.58
CA GLY A 97 8.24 10.97 -1.66
C GLY A 97 6.92 10.22 -1.58
N ALA A 98 6.01 10.78 -0.79
CA ALA A 98 4.69 10.19 -0.58
C ALA A 98 3.75 10.49 -1.76
N MET A 99 3.02 9.45 -2.19
CA MET A 99 1.96 9.56 -3.18
C MET A 99 0.67 9.00 -2.60
N TYR A 100 -0.45 9.64 -2.92
CA TYR A 100 -1.76 9.32 -2.35
C TYR A 100 -2.78 9.11 -3.46
N PHE A 101 -3.52 8.02 -3.35
CA PHE A 101 -4.49 7.56 -4.34
C PHE A 101 -5.84 7.34 -3.67
N VAL A 102 -6.92 7.76 -4.31
CA VAL A 102 -8.29 7.55 -3.82
C VAL A 102 -9.22 7.15 -4.97
N CYS A 103 -10.28 6.42 -4.65
CA CYS A 103 -11.39 6.27 -5.57
C CYS A 103 -12.41 7.41 -5.34
N PRO A 104 -12.73 8.23 -6.36
CA PRO A 104 -13.60 9.39 -6.17
C PRO A 104 -15.10 9.07 -6.19
N ALA A 105 -15.47 7.83 -6.52
CA ALA A 105 -16.85 7.39 -6.47
C ALA A 105 -17.43 7.55 -5.05
N PHE A 106 -18.69 7.97 -4.98
CA PHE A 106 -19.34 8.39 -3.74
C PHE A 106 -19.24 7.31 -2.65
N GLY A 107 -18.62 7.67 -1.52
CA GLY A 107 -18.46 6.80 -0.36
C GLY A 107 -17.30 5.80 -0.42
N HIS A 108 -16.63 5.62 -1.57
CA HIS A 108 -15.60 4.59 -1.73
C HIS A 108 -14.32 4.93 -0.96
N CYS A 109 -13.82 6.17 -1.07
CA CYS A 109 -12.63 6.58 -0.31
C CYS A 109 -12.88 6.49 1.21
N GLN A 110 -14.04 6.95 1.69
CA GLN A 110 -14.43 6.86 3.09
C GLN A 110 -14.57 5.40 3.55
N GLY A 111 -15.00 4.52 2.65
CA GLY A 111 -15.04 3.07 2.85
C GLY A 111 -13.68 2.37 2.80
N GLY A 112 -12.58 3.11 2.63
CA GLY A 112 -11.22 2.57 2.66
C GLY A 112 -10.60 2.30 1.29
N MET A 113 -11.28 2.64 0.19
CA MET A 113 -10.73 2.51 -1.18
C MET A 113 -9.76 3.65 -1.48
N LYS A 114 -8.62 3.61 -0.79
CA LYS A 114 -7.54 4.59 -0.85
C LYS A 114 -6.20 3.93 -0.53
N LEU A 115 -5.13 4.42 -1.14
CA LEU A 115 -3.77 3.90 -0.96
C LEU A 115 -2.80 5.07 -0.73
N ALA A 116 -1.90 4.91 0.24
CA ALA A 116 -0.74 5.76 0.41
C ALA A 116 0.52 4.92 0.20
N VAL A 117 1.47 5.42 -0.58
CA VAL A 117 2.78 4.81 -0.76
C VAL A 117 3.87 5.85 -0.54
N THR A 118 5.04 5.39 -0.08
CA THR A 118 6.24 6.23 0.01
C THR A 118 7.28 5.67 -0.95
N VAL A 119 7.67 6.47 -1.93
CA VAL A 119 8.64 6.12 -2.96
C VAL A 119 10.03 6.53 -2.49
N SER A 120 10.95 5.56 -2.39
CA SER A 120 12.37 5.83 -2.10
C SER A 120 13.18 6.00 -3.39
N ALA A 121 14.42 6.46 -3.24
CA ALA A 121 15.41 6.46 -4.31
C ALA A 121 15.47 5.10 -5.02
N ALA A 122 15.76 5.13 -6.32
CA ALA A 122 16.17 3.92 -7.02
C ALA A 122 17.44 3.36 -6.38
N SER A 123 17.47 2.06 -6.11
CA SER A 123 18.67 1.39 -5.58
C SER A 123 19.77 1.39 -6.64
N THR A 124 20.65 2.38 -6.62
CA THR A 124 21.91 2.35 -7.36
C THR A 124 22.90 1.55 -6.54
N THR A 125 22.80 0.23 -6.49
CA THR A 125 23.91 -0.57 -5.96
C THR A 125 24.98 -0.67 -7.05
N PRO A 126 26.16 -0.07 -6.92
CA PRO A 126 27.30 -0.48 -7.71
C PRO A 126 27.70 -1.86 -7.16
N SER A 127 27.65 -2.90 -7.98
CA SER A 127 28.19 -4.21 -7.59
C SER A 127 29.71 -4.06 -7.44
N GLY A 128 30.19 -3.77 -6.22
CA GLY A 128 31.62 -3.55 -5.96
C GLY A 128 31.92 -2.69 -4.73
N GLY A 129 31.66 -3.23 -3.53
CA GLY A 129 32.13 -2.64 -2.28
C GLY A 129 31.92 -3.61 -1.12
N SER A 130 33.01 -4.02 -0.47
CA SER A 130 33.07 -4.96 0.66
C SER A 130 31.98 -4.77 1.73
N PRO A 131 31.62 -5.85 2.46
CA PRO A 131 30.68 -5.75 3.58
C PRO A 131 31.17 -4.72 4.61
N PRO A 132 30.27 -3.99 5.28
CA PRO A 132 30.66 -3.07 6.33
C PRO A 132 31.26 -3.87 7.48
N SER A 133 32.51 -3.56 7.81
CA SER A 133 33.19 -4.09 8.99
C SER A 133 32.39 -3.73 10.25
N THR A 134 31.78 -4.72 10.88
CA THR A 134 31.21 -4.61 12.22
C THR A 134 32.33 -4.30 13.20
N THR A 135 32.43 -3.04 13.64
CA THR A 135 33.28 -2.67 14.77
C THR A 135 32.55 -3.07 16.05
N THR A 136 32.96 -4.19 16.61
CA THR A 136 32.63 -4.64 17.97
C THR A 136 32.99 -3.53 18.99
N PRO A 137 32.11 -3.17 19.93
CA PRO A 137 32.49 -2.32 21.06
C PRO A 137 33.42 -3.10 22.01
N PRO A 138 34.42 -2.44 22.62
CA PRO A 138 35.27 -3.11 23.60
C PRO A 138 34.49 -3.39 24.90
N SER A 139 34.43 -4.67 25.26
CA SER A 139 34.07 -5.13 26.59
C SER A 139 35.03 -4.54 27.62
N SER A 140 34.53 -3.78 28.59
CA SER A 140 35.24 -3.50 29.84
C SER A 140 34.57 -4.26 30.97
N SER A 141 35.30 -5.21 31.51
CA SER A 141 34.99 -6.00 32.69
C SER A 141 35.65 -5.35 33.91
N SER A 142 34.91 -5.16 35.01
CA SER A 142 35.34 -5.49 36.39
C SER A 142 34.39 -4.97 37.50
N PRO A 143 34.45 -5.52 38.73
CA PRO A 143 33.27 -5.97 39.48
C PRO A 143 33.11 -5.37 40.90
N ASN A 144 32.04 -5.84 41.59
CA ASN A 144 31.67 -5.70 43.02
C ASN A 144 31.22 -4.29 43.44
N GLY A 145 30.13 -4.05 44.18
CA GLY A 145 29.25 -4.87 45.03
C GLY A 145 28.21 -3.91 45.67
N PRO A 146 27.42 -4.34 46.67
CA PRO A 146 25.96 -4.27 46.67
C PRO A 146 25.34 -3.11 47.47
N SER A 147 24.06 -2.80 47.23
CA SER A 147 23.00 -2.62 48.26
C SER A 147 21.63 -2.29 47.64
N SER A 148 20.65 -3.16 47.85
CA SER A 148 19.20 -2.84 47.93
C SER A 148 18.92 -2.28 49.34
N PRO A 149 17.72 -1.77 49.75
CA PRO A 149 16.36 -1.85 49.15
C PRO A 149 15.72 -0.43 49.00
N THR A 150 14.55 -0.20 48.37
CA THR A 150 13.18 -0.43 48.88
C THR A 150 12.12 -0.15 47.80
N THR A 151 11.09 -0.99 47.82
CA THR A 151 9.75 -0.98 47.17
C THR A 151 8.87 0.23 47.56
N PRO A 152 7.56 0.26 47.21
CA PRO A 152 6.85 0.04 45.94
C PRO A 152 6.00 1.29 45.57
N ASN A 153 5.40 1.35 44.39
CA ASN A 153 4.02 1.86 44.28
C ASN A 153 3.43 1.47 42.91
N SER A 154 2.38 0.67 42.96
CA SER A 154 1.44 0.42 41.84
C SER A 154 0.20 1.32 42.03
N PRO A 155 -0.85 1.25 41.18
CA PRO A 155 -1.39 2.39 40.43
C PRO A 155 -2.80 2.79 40.90
N PRO A 156 -3.48 3.68 40.17
CA PRO A 156 -4.83 3.33 39.73
C PRO A 156 -5.00 3.64 38.23
N SER A 157 -5.40 2.66 37.42
CA SER A 157 -6.81 2.31 37.12
C SER A 157 -7.55 3.39 36.31
N SER A 158 -7.86 3.01 35.07
CA SER A 158 -8.74 3.67 34.13
C SER A 158 -10.13 4.02 34.71
N PRO A 159 -10.89 4.87 34.00
CA PRO A 159 -12.17 4.39 33.54
C PRO A 159 -12.34 4.50 32.02
N THR A 160 -12.97 3.44 31.50
CA THR A 160 -13.49 3.20 30.16
C THR A 160 -14.55 4.23 29.71
N PRO A 161 -14.88 4.24 28.40
CA PRO A 161 -15.64 5.32 27.76
C PRO A 161 -17.14 5.28 28.04
N LYS A 162 -17.76 6.46 27.98
CA LYS A 162 -19.21 6.68 27.98
C LYS A 162 -19.87 6.05 26.73
N PRO A 163 -20.88 5.17 26.87
CA PRO A 163 -21.80 4.83 25.79
C PRO A 163 -23.02 5.77 25.77
N SER A 164 -23.86 5.63 24.73
CA SER A 164 -25.14 6.32 24.42
C SER A 164 -24.97 7.46 23.39
N SER A 165 -25.60 7.41 22.21
CA SER A 165 -26.98 6.98 21.95
C SER A 165 -27.15 6.18 20.66
N ALA A 166 -27.84 5.04 20.78
CA ALA A 166 -28.46 4.35 19.66
C ALA A 166 -29.72 5.13 19.25
N SER A 167 -29.79 5.57 18.00
CA SER A 167 -31.02 6.08 17.41
C SER A 167 -31.84 4.88 16.90
N THR A 168 -32.79 4.46 17.72
CA THR A 168 -33.90 3.60 17.33
C THR A 168 -34.76 4.34 16.32
N MET A 169 -34.74 3.94 15.04
CA MET A 169 -35.87 4.19 14.14
C MET A 169 -36.61 2.88 13.92
N ASN A 170 -37.80 2.86 14.52
CA ASN A 170 -38.83 1.86 14.34
C ASN A 170 -39.84 2.41 13.30
N GLY A 171 -40.22 1.60 12.33
CA GLY A 171 -41.24 1.89 11.30
C GLY A 171 -40.72 1.51 9.91
N MET A 172 -41.42 0.78 9.05
CA MET A 172 -42.82 0.39 8.99
C MET A 172 -42.90 -0.86 8.09
N MET A 173 -43.82 -1.76 8.44
CA MET A 173 -44.29 -2.90 7.67
C MET A 173 -44.51 -2.59 6.17
N GLY A 174 -44.16 -3.55 5.31
CA GLY A 174 -44.46 -3.51 3.88
C GLY A 174 -44.38 -4.91 3.23
N LEU A 175 -45.10 -5.88 3.82
CA LEU A 175 -45.34 -7.19 3.22
C LEU A 175 -46.29 -7.00 2.03
N VAL A 176 -45.79 -7.17 0.80
CA VAL A 176 -46.62 -7.32 -0.40
C VAL A 176 -46.33 -8.70 -0.99
N VAL A 177 -47.10 -9.69 -0.54
CA VAL A 177 -47.20 -11.02 -1.12
C VAL A 177 -48.59 -11.11 -1.75
N LEU A 178 -48.64 -11.37 -3.07
CA LEU A 178 -49.72 -11.93 -3.91
C LEU A 178 -49.27 -11.60 -5.35
N GLY A 179 -48.97 -12.50 -6.28
CA GLY A 179 -49.39 -13.88 -6.50
C GLY A 179 -49.63 -14.04 -8.01
N ALA A 180 -49.57 -15.28 -8.50
CA ALA A 180 -49.98 -15.77 -9.84
C ALA A 180 -48.97 -15.73 -11.01
N SER A 181 -48.25 -16.86 -11.14
CA SER A 181 -48.37 -17.82 -12.25
C SER A 181 -48.72 -17.32 -13.66
N MET A 182 -47.91 -17.66 -14.66
CA MET A 182 -48.21 -18.74 -15.61
C MET A 182 -47.01 -19.00 -16.55
N ALA A 183 -46.67 -20.28 -16.67
CA ALA A 183 -45.77 -20.81 -17.67
C ALA A 183 -46.39 -20.74 -19.06
N ILE A 184 -45.62 -20.40 -20.09
CA ILE A 184 -45.86 -20.87 -21.45
C ILE A 184 -44.53 -21.32 -22.05
N VAL A 185 -44.52 -22.61 -22.37
CA VAL A 185 -43.58 -23.36 -23.18
C VAL A 185 -43.42 -22.70 -24.55
N GLY A 186 -42.18 -22.48 -24.99
CA GLY A 186 -41.84 -22.09 -26.36
C GLY A 186 -40.68 -22.94 -26.86
N LEU A 187 -41.02 -24.15 -27.32
CA LEU A 187 -40.18 -25.00 -28.15
C LEU A 187 -40.26 -24.50 -29.61
N MET A 188 -39.24 -24.84 -30.42
CA MET A 188 -39.17 -24.80 -31.89
C MET A 188 -38.43 -23.60 -32.51
N GLY A 189 -37.28 -23.88 -33.14
CA GLY A 189 -36.59 -23.02 -34.09
C GLY A 189 -35.08 -23.16 -34.04
#